data_AF-A0A6M0CWW2-F1
#
_entry.id   AF-A0A6M0CWW2-F1
#
_cell.length_a   1.000
_cell.length_b   1.000
_cell.length_c   1.000
_cell.angle_alpha   90.00
_cell.angle_beta   90.00
_cell.angle_gamma   90.00
#
_symmetry.space_group_name_H-M   'P 1'
#
loop_
_entity.id
_entity.type
_entity.pdbx_description
1 polymer ?
#
loop_
_entity_poly.entity_id
_entity_poly.type
_entity_poly.pdbx_seq_one_letter_code
_entity_poly.pdbx_strand_id
1 'polypeptide(L)' 'MHTPPTIDHEQSDALAALCKASGDPLRLKVLRALASDSFGVLELAQIFAVGQSGMSHHLKVLA' A
#
# COMPACT_ATOMS: atom_id res chain seq x y z
N MET A 1 -33.50 11.55 9.23
CA MET A 1 -33.29 11.22 7.80
C MET A 1 -31.90 10.62 7.70
N HIS A 2 -31.77 9.31 7.48
CA HIS A 2 -30.48 8.66 7.26
C HIS A 2 -30.20 8.71 5.76
N THR A 3 -29.30 9.59 5.32
CA THR A 3 -28.80 9.58 3.95
C THR A 3 -28.07 8.25 3.72
N PRO A 4 -28.43 7.45 2.70
CA PRO A 4 -27.68 6.24 2.38
C PRO A 4 -26.23 6.65 2.03
N PRO A 5 -25.21 5.88 2.45
CA PRO A 5 -23.85 6.14 2.03
C PRO A 5 -23.79 5.93 0.51
N THR A 6 -23.80 7.02 -0.24
CA THR A 6 -23.48 7.01 -1.66
C THR A 6 -22.02 6.61 -1.72
N ILE A 7 -21.75 5.33 -1.98
CA ILE A 7 -20.38 4.88 -2.24
C ILE A 7 -20.00 5.52 -3.56
N ASP A 8 -19.27 6.62 -3.49
CA ASP A 8 -18.76 7.32 -4.65
C ASP A 8 -17.98 6.31 -5.49
N HIS A 9 -18.26 6.24 -6.79
CA HIS A 9 -17.64 5.26 -7.68
C HIS A 9 -16.11 5.37 -7.66
N GLU A 10 -15.60 6.59 -7.42
CA GLU A 10 -14.19 6.90 -7.21
C GLU A 10 -13.61 6.27 -5.92
N GLN A 11 -14.38 6.26 -4.82
CA GLN A 11 -13.99 5.54 -3.60
C GLN A 11 -14.02 4.02 -3.82
N SER A 12 -14.98 3.52 -4.60
CA SER A 12 -15.04 2.10 -4.96
C SER A 12 -13.84 1.69 -5.83
N ASP A 13 -13.42 2.53 -6.77
CA ASP A 13 -12.25 2.28 -7.63
C ASP A 13 -10.94 2.38 -6.84
N ALA A 14 -10.83 3.35 -5.92
CA ALA A 14 -9.69 3.43 -5.00
C ALA A 14 -9.61 2.20 -4.10
N LEU A 15 -10.74 1.72 -3.58
CA LEU A 15 -10.81 0.51 -2.76
C LEU A 15 -10.51 -0.76 -3.58
N ALA A 16 -10.98 -0.84 -4.83
CA ALA A 16 -10.68 -1.94 -5.73
C ALA A 16 -9.20 -1.95 -6.12
N ALA A 17 -8.59 -0.79 -6.37
CA ALA A 17 -7.16 -0.64 -6.62
C ALA A 17 -6.35 -1.04 -5.38
N LEU A 18 -6.79 -0.62 -4.19
CA LEU A 18 -6.21 -1.05 -2.91
C LEU A 18 -6.34 -2.57 -2.75
N CYS A 19 -7.51 -3.18 -2.96
CA CYS A 19 -7.71 -4.63 -2.88
C CYS A 19 -6.85 -5.40 -3.90
N LYS A 20 -6.64 -4.84 -5.09
CA LYS A 20 -5.78 -5.43 -6.13
C LYS A 20 -4.30 -5.34 -5.74
N ALA A 21 -3.87 -4.21 -5.19
CA ALA A 21 -2.53 -4.05 -4.62
C ALA A 21 -2.34 -4.88 -3.33
N SER A 22 -3.43 -5.14 -2.59
CA SER A 22 -3.49 -6.01 -1.41
C SER A 22 -3.28 -7.47 -1.71
N GLY A 23 -3.42 -7.87 -2.98
CA GLY A 23 -3.03 -9.21 -3.43
C GLY A 23 -1.57 -9.53 -3.15
N ASP A 24 -0.71 -8.51 -2.96
CA ASP A 24 0.64 -8.66 -2.45
C ASP A 24 0.72 -8.19 -0.99
N PRO A 25 0.80 -9.11 -0.01
CA PRO A 25 0.79 -8.76 1.42
C PRO A 25 2.00 -7.91 1.84
N LEU A 26 3.05 -7.83 1.02
CA LEU A 26 4.22 -7.01 1.32
C LEU A 26 3.96 -5.54 0.99
N ARG A 27 3.38 -5.27 -0.18
CA ARG A 27 3.11 -3.91 -0.67
C ARG A 27 2.11 -3.16 0.19
N LEU A 28 1.09 -3.86 0.71
CA LEU A 28 0.19 -3.30 1.72
C LEU A 28 0.90 -2.91 3.00
N LYS A 29 1.81 -3.77 3.49
CA LYS A 29 2.55 -3.48 4.70
C LYS A 29 3.53 -2.31 4.50
N VAL A 30 4.13 -2.18 3.32
CA VAL A 30 4.96 -1.03 2.94
C VAL A 30 4.12 0.26 2.94
N LEU A 31 2.95 0.26 2.29
CA LEU A 31 2.05 1.43 2.30
C LEU A 31 1.59 1.78 3.72
N ARG A 32 1.24 0.78 4.54
CA ARG A 32 0.84 0.99 5.93
C ARG A 32 1.98 1.56 6.79
N ALA A 33 3.20 1.07 6.58
CA ALA A 33 4.39 1.60 7.22
C ALA A 33 4.57 3.07 6.82
N LEU A 34 4.59 3.37 5.52
CA LEU A 34 4.73 4.74 5.00
C LEU A 34 3.61 5.69 5.43
N ALA A 35 2.39 5.19 5.63
CA ALA A 35 1.28 5.96 6.17
C ALA A 35 1.40 6.24 7.67
N SER A 36 2.17 5.41 8.39
CA SER A 36 2.40 5.59 9.83
C SER A 36 3.65 6.44 10.10
N ASP A 37 4.71 6.26 9.31
CA ASP A 37 5.98 6.96 9.48
C ASP A 37 6.80 6.99 8.17
N SER A 38 7.79 7.88 8.07
CA SER A 38 8.64 8.00 6.90
C SER A 38 9.83 7.02 6.99
N PHE A 39 9.77 5.93 6.24
CA PHE A 39 10.82 4.92 6.20
C PHE A 39 11.71 5.03 4.96
N GLY A 40 13.03 4.91 5.15
CA GLY A 40 13.97 4.73 4.06
C GLY A 40 13.90 3.33 3.43
N VAL A 41 14.46 3.18 2.23
CA VAL A 41 14.45 1.89 1.49
C VAL A 41 15.19 0.77 2.26
N LEU A 42 16.26 1.12 2.99
CA LEU A 42 16.99 0.21 3.88
C LEU A 42 16.17 -0.24 5.07
N GLU A 43 15.45 0.67 5.70
CA GLU A 43 14.57 0.37 6.83
C GLU A 43 13.42 -0.54 6.40
N LEU A 44 12.76 -0.22 5.27
CA LEU A 44 11.69 -1.07 4.74
C LEU A 44 12.20 -2.48 4.41
N ALA A 45 13.36 -2.61 3.77
CA ALA A 45 13.95 -3.91 3.47
C ALA A 45 14.24 -4.75 4.71
N GLN A 46 14.74 -4.12 5.79
CA GLN A 46 14.98 -4.79 7.06
C GLN A 46 13.67 -5.18 7.76
N ILE A 47 12.71 -4.27 7.84
CA ILE A 47 11.38 -4.50 8.44
C ILE A 47 10.64 -5.65 7.75
N PHE A 48 10.80 -5.76 6.43
CA PHE A 48 10.12 -6.76 5.62
C PHE A 48 10.97 -7.99 5.30
N ALA A 49 12.21 -8.05 5.78
CA ALA A 49 13.18 -9.11 5.49
C ALA A 49 13.32 -9.40 3.98
N VAL A 50 13.25 -8.35 3.15
CA VAL A 50 13.38 -8.44 1.69
C VAL A 50 14.71 -7.82 1.29
N GLY A 51 15.41 -8.40 0.31
CA GLY A 51 16.63 -7.80 -0.21
C GLY A 51 16.38 -6.38 -0.76
N GLN A 52 17.38 -5.50 -0.65
CA GLN A 52 17.31 -4.11 -1.14
C GLN A 52 16.79 -3.99 -2.58
N SER A 53 17.21 -4.90 -3.45
CA SER A 53 16.76 -4.96 -4.85
C SER A 53 15.25 -5.25 -4.97
N GLY A 54 14.73 -6.18 -4.15
CA GLY A 54 13.31 -6.50 -4.10
C GLY A 54 12.47 -5.35 -3.52
N MET A 55 12.98 -4.68 -2.48
CA MET A 55 12.29 -3.51 -1.89
C MET A 55 12.21 -2.34 -2.88
N SER A 56 13.30 -2.04 -3.59
CA SER A 56 13.31 -1.02 -4.64
C SER A 56 12.34 -1.36 -5.77
N HIS A 57 12.27 -2.64 -6.17
CA HIS A 57 11.27 -3.11 -7.14
C HIS A 57 9.85 -2.87 -6.63
N HIS A 58 9.52 -3.25 -5.40
CA HIS A 58 8.18 -3.07 -4.84
C HIS A 58 7.76 -1.61 -4.70
N LEU A 59 8.69 -0.74 -4.31
CA LEU A 59 8.49 0.71 -4.28
C LEU A 59 8.22 1.24 -5.69
N LYS A 60 8.97 0.77 -6.70
CA LYS A 60 8.80 1.20 -8.09
C LYS A 60 7.46 0.81 -8.69
N VAL A 61 6.88 -0.32 -8.27
CA VAL A 61 5.53 -0.71 -8.75
C VAL A 61 4.45 0.05 -7.97
N LEU A 62 4.75 0.56 -6.77
CA LEU A 62 3.82 1.33 -5.91
C LEU A 62 3.77 2.83 -6.23
N ALA A 63 4.83 3.38 -6.84
CA ALA A 63 4.98 4.79 -7.22
C ALA A 63 4.57 5.07 -8.67
#